data_AF-A0A920K4I4-F1
#
_entry.id   AF-A0A920K4I4-F1
#
_cell.length_a   1.000
_cell.length_b   1.000
_cell.length_c   1.000
_cell.angle_alpha   90.00
_cell.angle_beta   90.00
_cell.angle_gamma   90.00
#
_symmetry.space_group_name_H-M   'P 1'
#
loop_
_entity.id
_entity.type
_entity.pdbx_description
1 polymer ?
#
loop_
_entity_poly.entity_id
_entity_poly.type
_entity_poly.pdbx_seq_one_letter_code
_entity_poly.pdbx_strand_id
1 'polypeptide(L)'
;MLSLCEIADEFSASLVRVTHAQNFVLPYVSNSVLPDLYLKLQELSMARPVSGLLTDMVCCPGGDFCSLANARSITVAEDINRRYKSLDKLESLGNIDLRISGCMNSCGHHHIGNIGILGVDKDGKAFYQLLLGGNSGEKGKASLGKIIAKAFAEDEISDAVENILQHYLSKRDKNETFRNTVARLGNASFAEAANKARKS
;
A
#
# COMPACT_ATOMS: atom_id res chain seq x y z
N MET A 1 -16.95 -0.34 -14.28
CA MET A 1 -16.79 1.02 -14.82
C MET A 1 -18.13 1.66 -15.15
N LEU A 2 -19.01 1.03 -15.93
CA LEU A 2 -20.35 1.58 -16.26
C LEU A 2 -21.17 1.98 -15.02
N SER A 3 -21.27 1.11 -14.01
CA SER A 3 -21.99 1.42 -12.77
C SER A 3 -21.41 2.59 -11.98
N LEU A 4 -20.10 2.86 -12.10
CA LEU A 4 -19.49 4.03 -11.48
C LEU A 4 -19.89 5.32 -12.21
N CYS A 5 -20.02 5.27 -13.54
CA CYS A 5 -20.51 6.40 -14.32
C CYS A 5 -21.97 6.74 -13.96
N GLU A 6 -22.82 5.72 -13.80
CA GLU A 6 -24.21 5.91 -13.36
C GLU A 6 -24.28 6.60 -11.99
N ILE A 7 -23.44 6.18 -11.04
CA ILE A 7 -23.31 6.86 -9.74
C ILE A 7 -22.83 8.31 -9.91
N ALA A 8 -21.87 8.55 -10.80
CA ALA A 8 -21.35 9.90 -11.02
C ALA A 8 -22.40 10.84 -11.63
N ASP A 9 -23.23 10.33 -12.55
CA ASP A 9 -24.35 11.08 -13.15
C ASP A 9 -25.39 11.50 -12.11
N GLU A 10 -25.68 10.61 -11.15
CA GLU A 10 -26.67 10.86 -10.11
C GLU A 10 -26.15 11.73 -8.96
N PHE A 11 -24.91 11.50 -8.50
CA PHE A 11 -24.41 12.09 -7.25
C PHE A 11 -23.30 13.12 -7.44
N SER A 12 -22.63 13.15 -8.58
CA SER A 12 -21.32 13.80 -8.74
C SER A 12 -21.21 14.73 -9.95
N ALA A 13 -22.34 15.23 -10.45
CA ALA A 13 -22.42 16.10 -11.63
C ALA A 13 -21.73 15.49 -12.88
N SER A 14 -21.88 14.18 -13.09
CA SER A 14 -21.26 13.42 -14.19
C SER A 14 -19.73 13.49 -14.22
N LEU A 15 -19.09 13.69 -13.06
CA LEU A 15 -17.64 13.80 -12.95
C LEU A 15 -17.05 12.71 -12.06
N VAL A 16 -15.95 12.12 -12.52
CA VAL A 16 -15.07 11.26 -11.73
C VAL A 16 -13.64 11.74 -11.96
N ARG A 17 -12.85 11.86 -10.89
CA ARG A 17 -11.42 12.15 -10.98
C ARG A 17 -10.61 10.94 -10.53
N VAL A 18 -9.48 10.70 -11.18
CA VAL A 18 -8.50 9.68 -10.76
C VAL A 18 -7.36 10.39 -10.03
N THR A 19 -6.89 9.80 -8.94
CA THR A 19 -5.80 10.33 -8.12
C THR A 19 -4.48 9.64 -8.44
N HIS A 20 -3.38 10.28 -8.05
CA HIS A 20 -2.05 9.65 -8.09
C HIS A 20 -1.93 8.43 -7.15
N ALA A 21 -2.88 8.26 -6.23
CA ALA A 21 -3.00 7.10 -5.36
C ALA A 21 -3.83 5.96 -5.99
N GLN A 22 -4.08 5.99 -7.31
CA GLN A 22 -4.87 4.99 -8.04
C GLN A 22 -6.31 4.84 -7.51
N ASN A 23 -6.88 5.92 -6.99
CA ASN A 23 -8.21 5.94 -6.41
C ASN A 23 -9.13 6.92 -7.16
N PHE A 24 -10.44 6.82 -6.95
CA PHE A 24 -11.45 7.68 -7.55
C PHE A 24 -11.93 8.76 -6.57
N VAL A 25 -12.26 9.93 -7.09
CA VAL A 25 -12.90 11.03 -6.35
C VAL A 25 -14.15 11.46 -7.10
N LEU A 26 -15.28 11.50 -6.36
CA LEU A 26 -16.56 12.01 -6.82
C LEU A 26 -16.72 13.47 -6.32
N PRO A 27 -16.47 14.50 -7.15
CA PRO A 27 -16.61 15.90 -6.75
C PRO A 27 -18.07 16.36 -6.72
N TYR A 28 -18.33 17.47 -6.01
CA TYR A 28 -19.65 18.15 -5.99
C TYR A 28 -20.81 17.33 -5.41
N VAL A 29 -20.52 16.27 -4.66
CA VAL A 29 -21.54 15.51 -3.91
C VAL A 29 -22.10 16.39 -2.78
N SER A 30 -23.43 16.54 -2.74
CA SER A 30 -24.09 17.23 -1.63
C SER A 30 -24.00 16.40 -0.34
N ASN A 31 -23.74 17.04 0.79
CA ASN A 31 -23.72 16.37 2.10
C ASN A 31 -25.03 15.64 2.42
N SER A 32 -26.16 16.15 1.91
CA SER A 32 -27.49 15.57 2.15
C SER A 32 -27.69 14.19 1.51
N VAL A 33 -26.92 13.85 0.47
CA VAL A 33 -27.07 12.59 -0.28
C VAL A 33 -25.94 11.58 0.01
N LEU A 34 -25.04 11.90 0.94
CA LEU A 34 -23.94 11.01 1.32
C LEU A 34 -24.40 9.62 1.80
N PRO A 35 -25.48 9.48 2.60
CA PRO A 35 -25.96 8.15 3.00
C PRO A 35 -26.38 7.28 1.81
N ASP A 36 -27.11 7.87 0.85
CA ASP A 36 -27.59 7.16 -0.34
C ASP A 36 -26.42 6.76 -1.25
N LEU A 37 -25.48 7.69 -1.48
CA LEU A 37 -24.25 7.41 -2.23
C LEU A 37 -23.44 6.28 -1.59
N TYR A 38 -23.29 6.29 -0.26
CA TYR A 38 -22.58 5.24 0.46
C TYR A 38 -23.21 3.87 0.24
N LEU A 39 -24.54 3.76 0.36
CA LEU A 39 -25.27 2.51 0.14
C LEU A 39 -25.09 1.99 -1.30
N LYS A 40 -25.17 2.87 -2.32
CA LYS A 40 -24.92 2.46 -3.71
C LYS A 40 -23.47 2.01 -3.94
N LEU A 41 -22.49 2.71 -3.38
CA LEU A 41 -21.10 2.29 -3.45
C LEU A 41 -20.86 0.96 -2.72
N GLN A 42 -21.62 0.67 -1.67
CA GLN A 42 -21.53 -0.59 -0.94
C GLN A 42 -21.98 -1.77 -1.79
N GLU A 43 -23.04 -1.63 -2.59
CA GLU A 43 -23.49 -2.64 -3.55
C GLU A 43 -22.42 -2.99 -4.59
N LEU A 44 -21.59 -2.00 -4.97
CA LEU A 44 -20.46 -2.18 -5.88
C LEU A 44 -19.17 -2.64 -5.20
N SER A 45 -19.17 -2.89 -3.88
CA SER A 45 -17.95 -3.16 -3.09
C SER A 45 -16.90 -2.04 -3.15
N MET A 46 -17.34 -0.78 -3.35
CA MET A 46 -16.50 0.41 -3.48
C MET A 46 -16.55 1.33 -2.24
N ALA A 47 -17.30 0.96 -1.19
CA ALA A 47 -17.48 1.79 0.01
C ALA A 47 -16.54 1.42 1.18
N ARG A 48 -15.38 0.79 0.91
CA ARG A 48 -14.46 0.37 1.99
C ARG A 48 -13.70 1.59 2.56
N PRO A 49 -13.80 1.90 3.87
CA PRO A 49 -13.22 3.12 4.45
C PRO A 49 -11.72 2.94 4.75
N VAL A 50 -10.91 2.74 3.72
CA VAL A 50 -9.47 2.44 3.88
C VAL A 50 -8.52 3.55 3.46
N SER A 51 -9.04 4.73 3.10
CA SER A 51 -8.19 5.83 2.61
C SER A 51 -7.07 6.17 3.59
N GLY A 52 -5.83 6.16 3.11
CA GLY A 52 -4.62 6.39 3.90
C GLY A 52 -4.19 5.25 4.83
N LEU A 53 -4.95 4.14 4.89
CA LEU A 53 -4.57 2.92 5.62
C LEU A 53 -3.76 1.98 4.71
N LEU A 54 -3.13 0.97 5.30
CA LEU A 54 -2.20 0.04 4.64
C LEU A 54 -2.70 -0.50 3.29
N THR A 55 -4.01 -0.78 3.15
CA THR A 55 -4.58 -1.36 1.93
C THR A 55 -4.99 -0.35 0.84
N ASP A 56 -4.91 0.95 1.09
CA ASP A 56 -5.01 2.01 0.07
C ASP A 56 -3.67 2.11 -0.69
N MET A 57 -3.28 0.98 -1.28
CA MET A 57 -1.96 0.76 -1.90
C MET A 57 -1.91 1.34 -3.31
N VAL A 58 -0.74 1.86 -3.68
CA VAL A 58 -0.41 2.09 -5.09
C VAL A 58 0.43 0.92 -5.59
N CYS A 59 -0.06 0.26 -6.64
CA CYS A 59 0.59 -0.91 -7.22
C CYS A 59 0.70 -0.74 -8.74
N CYS A 60 1.90 -0.95 -9.29
CA CYS A 60 2.02 -1.02 -10.75
C CYS A 60 1.46 -2.36 -11.27
N PRO A 61 1.19 -2.51 -12.57
CA PRO A 61 0.66 -3.76 -13.11
C PRO A 61 1.65 -4.94 -13.05
N GLY A 62 2.95 -4.69 -12.87
CA GLY A 62 3.97 -5.74 -12.76
C GLY A 62 4.05 -6.67 -13.96
N GLY A 63 4.70 -7.82 -13.76
CA GLY A 63 4.84 -8.87 -14.78
C GLY A 63 3.53 -9.50 -15.24
N ASP A 64 2.40 -9.16 -14.61
CA ASP A 64 1.07 -9.60 -15.04
C ASP A 64 0.66 -8.97 -16.38
N PHE A 65 1.05 -7.70 -16.62
CA PHE A 65 0.68 -6.97 -17.85
C PHE A 65 1.80 -6.12 -18.46
N CYS A 66 2.94 -5.97 -17.78
CA CYS A 66 4.05 -5.13 -18.26
C CYS A 66 5.25 -5.99 -18.65
N SER A 67 5.68 -5.89 -19.92
CA SER A 67 6.86 -6.60 -20.45
C SER A 67 8.20 -6.08 -19.92
N LEU A 68 8.21 -4.92 -19.25
CA LEU A 68 9.41 -4.34 -18.63
C LEU A 68 9.55 -4.70 -17.14
N ALA A 69 8.60 -5.45 -16.59
CA ALA A 69 8.62 -5.79 -15.18
C ALA A 69 9.59 -6.95 -14.91
N ASN A 70 10.27 -6.87 -13.77
CA ASN A 70 11.14 -7.94 -13.29
C ASN A 70 10.38 -8.93 -12.40
N ALA A 71 9.29 -8.48 -11.78
CA ALA A 71 8.44 -9.29 -10.91
C ALA A 71 6.97 -8.90 -11.05
N ARG A 72 6.09 -9.81 -10.64
CA ARG A 72 4.66 -9.56 -10.48
C ARG A 72 4.42 -8.65 -9.28
N SER A 73 3.35 -7.87 -9.29
CA SER A 73 3.05 -6.95 -8.17
C SER A 73 1.60 -7.01 -7.72
N ILE A 74 0.68 -7.37 -8.63
CA ILE A 74 -0.74 -7.51 -8.30
C ILE A 74 -0.94 -8.65 -7.29
N THR A 75 -0.25 -9.79 -7.48
CA THR A 75 -0.33 -10.94 -6.55
C THR A 75 0.11 -10.59 -5.13
N VAL A 76 1.16 -9.78 -4.99
CA VAL A 76 1.65 -9.30 -3.68
C VAL A 76 0.62 -8.35 -3.05
N ALA A 77 0.07 -7.40 -3.81
CA ALA A 77 -0.96 -6.49 -3.34
C ALA A 77 -2.23 -7.23 -2.88
N GLU A 78 -2.65 -8.25 -3.63
CA GLU A 78 -3.79 -9.11 -3.31
C GLU A 78 -3.55 -9.93 -2.04
N ASP A 79 -2.35 -10.49 -1.86
CA ASP A 79 -2.02 -11.24 -0.65
C ASP A 79 -2.06 -10.36 0.60
N ILE A 80 -1.49 -9.15 0.54
CA ILE A 80 -1.58 -8.16 1.63
C ILE A 80 -3.04 -7.77 1.88
N ASN A 81 -3.83 -7.49 0.83
CA ASN A 81 -5.27 -7.22 0.96
C ASN A 81 -6.04 -8.38 1.62
N ARG A 82 -5.68 -9.64 1.33
CA ARG A 82 -6.32 -10.81 1.93
C ARG A 82 -6.00 -10.96 3.42
N ARG A 83 -4.80 -10.58 3.85
CA ARG A 83 -4.36 -10.61 5.26
C ARG A 83 -5.03 -9.50 6.09
N TYR A 84 -5.21 -8.31 5.52
CA TYR A 84 -5.74 -7.12 6.21
C TYR A 84 -7.15 -6.75 5.77
N LYS A 85 -8.12 -7.68 5.94
CA LYS A 85 -9.54 -7.44 5.63
C LYS A 85 -10.31 -6.71 6.72
N SER A 86 -9.86 -6.81 7.97
CA SER A 86 -10.53 -6.20 9.13
C SER A 86 -10.17 -4.72 9.23
N LEU A 87 -11.19 -3.85 9.31
CA LEU A 87 -11.00 -2.42 9.50
C LEU A 87 -10.30 -2.13 10.83
N ASP A 88 -10.71 -2.79 11.93
CA ASP A 88 -10.06 -2.64 13.23
C ASP A 88 -8.55 -2.92 13.18
N LYS A 89 -8.15 -3.97 12.44
CA LYS A 89 -6.71 -4.27 12.24
C LYS A 89 -6.02 -3.13 11.50
N LEU A 90 -6.63 -2.59 10.45
CA LEU A 90 -6.07 -1.48 9.68
C LEU A 90 -5.98 -0.19 10.50
N GLU A 91 -7.05 0.18 11.20
CA GLU A 91 -7.08 1.35 12.06
C GLU A 91 -6.07 1.23 13.21
N SER A 92 -5.87 0.01 13.74
CA SER A 92 -4.85 -0.23 14.77
C SER A 92 -3.44 0.10 14.28
N LEU A 93 -3.15 -0.03 12.98
CA LEU A 93 -1.87 0.36 12.38
C LEU A 93 -1.76 1.87 12.19
N GLY A 94 -2.88 2.56 12.03
CA GLY A 94 -2.94 3.95 11.62
C GLY A 94 -2.52 4.14 10.16
N ASN A 95 -2.23 5.38 9.78
CA ASN A 95 -1.89 5.71 8.40
C ASN A 95 -0.54 5.10 8.00
N ILE A 96 -0.55 4.30 6.94
CA ILE A 96 0.64 3.67 6.37
C ILE A 96 0.52 3.71 4.84
N ASP A 97 1.44 4.43 4.21
CA ASP A 97 1.55 4.46 2.75
C ASP A 97 2.40 3.28 2.25
N LEU A 98 1.77 2.31 1.59
CA LEU A 98 2.40 1.13 1.01
C LEU A 98 2.39 1.20 -0.52
N ARG A 99 3.58 1.12 -1.11
CA ARG A 99 3.82 1.36 -2.54
C ARG A 99 4.57 0.18 -3.16
N ILE A 100 4.05 -0.38 -4.25
CA ILE A 100 4.58 -1.59 -4.89
C ILE A 100 4.94 -1.32 -6.34
N SER A 101 6.15 -1.69 -6.75
CA SER A 101 6.59 -1.66 -8.14
C SER A 101 7.26 -2.98 -8.52
N GLY A 102 6.87 -3.56 -9.64
CA GLY A 102 7.47 -4.79 -10.18
C GLY A 102 8.86 -4.60 -10.82
N CYS A 103 9.35 -3.35 -10.96
CA CYS A 103 10.70 -3.04 -11.42
C CYS A 103 11.15 -1.63 -10.99
N MET A 104 12.40 -1.30 -11.34
CA MET A 104 13.09 -0.04 -11.02
C MET A 104 12.44 1.22 -11.60
N ASN A 105 11.60 1.09 -12.64
CA ASN A 105 10.89 2.23 -13.23
C ASN A 105 9.95 2.94 -12.25
N SER A 106 9.63 2.30 -11.11
CA SER A 106 8.97 2.94 -9.97
C SER A 106 7.61 3.57 -10.31
N CYS A 107 6.83 2.97 -11.22
CA CYS A 107 5.50 3.45 -11.56
C CYS A 107 4.54 3.46 -10.34
N GLY A 108 4.79 2.62 -9.34
CA GLY A 108 4.08 2.64 -8.06
C GLY A 108 4.72 3.56 -7.01
N HIS A 109 5.83 4.24 -7.32
CA HIS A 109 6.56 5.15 -6.44
C HIS A 109 7.05 4.51 -5.13
N HIS A 110 7.60 3.29 -5.20
CA HIS A 110 8.05 2.53 -4.03
C HIS A 110 9.10 3.25 -3.16
N HIS A 111 9.84 4.22 -3.69
CA HIS A 111 10.82 4.97 -2.89
C HIS A 111 10.20 5.99 -1.92
N ILE A 112 8.96 6.43 -2.11
CA ILE A 112 8.33 7.46 -1.26
C ILE A 112 7.22 6.91 -0.36
N GLY A 113 6.88 5.62 -0.48
CA GLY A 113 6.01 4.95 0.48
C GLY A 113 6.68 4.78 1.83
N ASN A 114 5.91 4.78 2.92
CA ASN A 114 6.42 4.41 4.23
C ASN A 114 6.98 2.99 4.20
N ILE A 115 6.29 2.12 3.44
CA ILE A 115 6.74 0.80 3.03
C ILE A 115 6.79 0.78 1.50
N GLY A 116 7.95 0.46 0.95
CA GLY A 116 8.18 0.30 -0.48
C GLY A 116 8.52 -1.15 -0.82
N ILE A 117 7.93 -1.70 -1.87
CA ILE A 117 8.25 -3.02 -2.42
C ILE A 117 8.75 -2.85 -3.84
N LEU A 118 9.97 -3.30 -4.11
CA LEU A 118 10.60 -3.29 -5.42
C LEU A 118 10.84 -4.73 -5.91
N GLY A 119 10.22 -5.09 -7.02
CA GLY A 119 10.48 -6.30 -7.77
C GLY A 119 11.85 -6.27 -8.45
N VAL A 120 12.62 -7.34 -8.28
CA VAL A 120 13.90 -7.59 -8.93
C VAL A 120 13.92 -9.00 -9.49
N ASP A 121 14.64 -9.19 -10.59
CA ASP A 121 14.89 -10.51 -11.15
C ASP A 121 16.18 -11.06 -10.56
N LYS A 122 16.16 -12.32 -10.16
CA LYS A 122 17.36 -13.07 -9.81
C LYS A 122 17.29 -14.43 -10.48
N ASP A 123 18.10 -14.59 -11.53
CA ASP A 123 18.21 -15.83 -12.30
C ASP A 123 16.85 -16.30 -12.87
N GLY A 124 16.05 -15.36 -13.40
CA GLY A 124 14.74 -15.64 -13.98
C GLY A 124 13.63 -15.87 -12.95
N LYS A 125 13.87 -15.57 -11.67
CA LYS A 125 12.90 -15.69 -10.58
C LYS A 125 12.60 -14.33 -9.98
N ALA A 126 11.32 -14.13 -9.64
CA ALA A 126 10.85 -12.93 -8.96
C ALA A 126 11.34 -12.89 -7.50
N PHE A 127 12.02 -11.81 -7.16
CA PHE A 127 12.40 -11.45 -5.80
C PHE A 127 11.99 -10.01 -5.49
N TYR A 128 11.91 -9.67 -4.21
CA TYR A 128 11.39 -8.39 -3.75
C TYR A 128 12.31 -7.76 -2.72
N GLN A 129 12.75 -6.53 -2.99
CA GLN A 129 13.43 -5.69 -2.02
C GLN A 129 12.39 -4.88 -1.23
N LEU A 130 12.55 -4.86 0.10
CA LEU A 130 11.70 -4.11 1.02
C LEU A 130 12.43 -2.83 1.45
N LEU A 131 11.78 -1.68 1.26
CA LEU A 131 12.29 -0.36 1.58
C LEU A 131 11.44 0.27 2.69
N LEU A 132 12.07 0.92 3.66
CA LEU A 132 11.37 1.65 4.74
C LEU A 132 11.84 3.09 4.88
N GLY A 133 10.92 3.94 5.34
CA GLY A 133 11.20 5.34 5.70
C GLY A 133 10.98 6.34 4.58
N GLY A 134 10.34 5.94 3.48
CA GLY A 134 9.93 6.86 2.42
C GLY A 134 8.78 7.76 2.86
N ASN A 135 8.78 8.99 2.37
CA ASN A 135 7.71 9.96 2.53
C ASN A 135 7.77 10.99 1.39
N SER A 136 6.62 11.29 0.78
CA SER A 136 6.48 12.25 -0.31
C SER A 136 6.70 13.72 0.09
N GLY A 137 6.79 14.01 1.39
CA GLY A 137 6.74 15.36 1.97
C GLY A 137 5.35 15.70 2.54
N GLU A 138 4.35 14.84 2.35
CA GLU A 138 3.04 15.06 2.97
C GLU A 138 3.15 14.92 4.50
N LYS A 139 2.71 15.96 5.22
CA LYS A 139 2.69 16.02 6.70
C LYS A 139 4.06 15.74 7.35
N GLY A 140 5.15 16.05 6.66
CA GLY A 140 6.50 15.84 7.19
C GLY A 140 7.62 16.18 6.21
N LYS A 141 8.85 15.85 6.61
CA LYS A 141 10.02 15.97 5.75
C LYS A 141 10.03 14.84 4.72
N ALA A 142 10.16 15.22 3.44
CA ALA A 142 10.36 14.28 2.35
C ALA A 142 11.63 13.44 2.56
N SER A 143 11.51 12.15 2.27
CA SER A 143 12.61 11.19 2.41
C SER A 143 12.42 10.02 1.45
N LEU A 144 13.53 9.44 1.00
CA LEU A 144 13.50 8.20 0.25
C LEU A 144 13.62 7.01 1.21
N GLY A 145 12.82 5.98 0.94
CA GLY A 145 12.91 4.70 1.61
C GLY A 145 14.25 4.04 1.32
N LYS A 146 14.78 3.32 2.31
CA LYS A 146 16.04 2.58 2.18
C LYS A 146 15.75 1.09 2.24
N ILE A 147 16.42 0.34 1.37
CA ILE A 147 16.41 -1.13 1.40
C ILE A 147 16.89 -1.59 2.77
N ILE A 148 16.10 -2.42 3.45
CA ILE A 148 16.39 -2.84 4.84
C ILE A 148 17.05 -4.21 4.91
N ALA A 149 16.86 -5.07 3.91
CA ALA A 149 17.34 -6.44 3.92
C ALA A 149 17.65 -6.94 2.50
N LYS A 150 18.27 -8.12 2.40
CA LYS A 150 18.38 -8.84 1.12
C LYS A 150 16.98 -9.11 0.55
N ALA A 151 16.89 -9.30 -0.75
CA ALA A 151 15.61 -9.57 -1.40
C ALA A 151 14.93 -10.84 -0.83
N PHE A 152 13.60 -10.83 -0.83
CA PHE A 152 12.71 -11.90 -0.39
C PHE A 152 12.11 -12.60 -1.61
N ALA A 153 11.87 -13.90 -1.53
CA ALA A 153 11.11 -14.61 -2.56
C ALA A 153 9.64 -14.14 -2.59
N GLU A 154 8.92 -14.45 -3.66
CA GLU A 154 7.50 -14.07 -3.83
C GLU A 154 6.61 -14.59 -2.69
N ASP A 155 6.90 -15.77 -2.16
CA ASP A 155 6.16 -16.39 -1.07
C ASP A 155 6.65 -15.99 0.34
N GLU A 156 7.61 -15.05 0.42
CA GLU A 156 8.18 -14.51 1.67
C GLU A 156 7.84 -13.02 1.86
N ILE A 157 7.64 -12.24 0.80
CA ILE A 157 7.55 -10.78 0.88
C ILE A 157 6.37 -10.30 1.73
N SER A 158 5.20 -10.92 1.59
CA SER A 158 4.03 -10.56 2.40
C SER A 158 4.22 -10.94 3.87
N ASP A 159 4.90 -12.06 4.16
CA ASP A 159 5.27 -12.45 5.53
C ASP A 159 6.27 -11.46 6.13
N ALA A 160 7.20 -10.95 5.31
CA ALA A 160 8.14 -9.91 5.73
C ALA A 160 7.41 -8.60 6.08
N VAL A 161 6.41 -8.19 5.28
CA VAL A 161 5.55 -7.04 5.56
C VAL A 161 4.76 -7.25 6.86
N GLU A 162 4.19 -8.41 7.07
CA GLU A 162 3.46 -8.72 8.31
C GLU A 162 4.38 -8.65 9.53
N ASN A 163 5.59 -9.22 9.45
CA ASN A 163 6.56 -9.20 10.54
C ASN A 163 6.99 -7.77 10.92
N ILE A 164 7.20 -6.87 9.95
CA ILE A 164 7.55 -5.47 10.26
C ILE A 164 6.38 -4.70 10.88
N LEU A 165 5.13 -5.01 10.48
CA LEU A 165 3.94 -4.38 11.04
C LEU A 165 3.68 -4.86 12.47
N GLN A 166 3.86 -6.15 12.75
CA GLN A 166 3.81 -6.69 14.11
C GLN A 166 4.92 -6.11 14.98
N HIS A 167 6.14 -6.00 14.45
CA HIS A 167 7.25 -5.37 15.16
C HIS A 167 6.95 -3.90 15.50
N TYR A 168 6.43 -3.14 14.54
CA TYR A 168 5.94 -1.77 14.74
C TYR A 168 4.93 -1.72 15.90
N LEU A 169 3.86 -2.52 15.84
CA LEU A 169 2.84 -2.52 16.89
C LEU A 169 3.40 -2.87 18.28
N SER A 170 4.40 -3.76 18.34
CA SER A 170 5.01 -4.21 19.60
C SER A 170 6.00 -3.21 20.22
N LYS A 171 6.55 -2.29 19.41
CA LYS A 171 7.62 -1.37 19.83
C LYS A 171 7.24 0.11 19.76
N ARG A 172 6.11 0.44 19.15
CA ARG A 172 5.65 1.83 19.04
C ARG A 172 5.28 2.42 20.39
N ASP A 173 5.56 3.70 20.55
CA ASP A 173 5.05 4.47 21.68
C ASP A 173 3.56 4.80 21.45
N LYS A 174 2.88 5.27 22.50
CA LYS A 174 1.46 5.64 22.40
C LYS A 174 1.27 6.72 21.33
N ASN A 175 0.35 6.48 20.41
CA ASN A 175 0.03 7.36 19.26
C ASN A 175 1.21 7.59 18.29
N GLU A 176 2.25 6.75 18.33
CA GLU A 176 3.37 6.87 17.40
C GLU A 176 3.02 6.26 16.03
N THR A 177 3.27 7.01 14.97
CA THR A 177 3.08 6.55 13.58
C THR A 177 4.16 5.57 13.16
N PHE A 178 3.88 4.71 12.19
CA PHE A 178 4.85 3.77 11.63
C PHE A 178 6.18 4.45 11.25
N ARG A 179 6.10 5.59 10.55
CA ARG A 179 7.27 6.37 10.13
C ARG A 179 8.12 6.83 11.31
N ASN A 180 7.48 7.31 12.38
CA ASN A 180 8.21 7.79 13.56
C ASN A 180 8.88 6.63 14.29
N THR A 181 8.20 5.49 14.40
CA THR A 181 8.80 4.27 14.98
C THR A 181 10.00 3.78 14.16
N VAL A 182 9.91 3.78 12.82
CA VAL A 182 11.03 3.46 11.94
C VAL A 182 12.19 4.44 12.13
N ALA A 183 11.92 5.75 12.22
CA ALA A 183 12.94 6.75 12.43
C ALA A 183 13.65 6.60 13.80
N ARG A 184 12.90 6.23 14.84
CA ARG A 184 13.41 6.07 16.21
C ARG A 184 14.20 4.77 16.40
N LEU A 185 13.67 3.64 15.93
CA LEU A 185 14.31 2.33 16.11
C LEU A 185 15.38 2.03 15.05
N GLY A 186 15.32 2.73 13.91
CA GLY A 186 16.19 2.53 12.77
C GLY A 186 15.86 1.27 11.95
N ASN A 187 16.26 1.29 10.68
CA ASN A 187 15.94 0.22 9.73
C ASN A 187 16.49 -1.15 10.10
N ALA A 188 17.59 -1.22 10.86
CA ALA A 188 18.19 -2.50 11.28
C ALA A 188 17.22 -3.32 12.15
N SER A 189 16.50 -2.67 13.07
CA SER A 189 15.52 -3.34 13.93
C SER A 189 14.39 -3.97 13.11
N PHE A 190 13.93 -3.28 12.06
CA PHE A 190 12.92 -3.80 11.16
C PHE A 190 13.45 -4.86 10.18
N ALA A 191 14.72 -4.76 9.79
CA ALA A 191 15.38 -5.77 8.97
C ALA A 191 15.43 -7.13 9.68
N GLU A 192 15.73 -7.15 10.98
CA GLU A 192 15.71 -8.36 11.81
C GLU A 192 14.31 -8.99 11.85
N ALA A 193 13.27 -8.18 12.03
CA ALA A 193 11.88 -8.65 11.99
C ALA A 193 11.53 -9.22 10.61
N ALA A 194 11.84 -8.49 9.52
CA ALA A 194 11.56 -8.93 8.16
C ALA A 194 12.26 -10.25 7.82
N ASN A 195 13.52 -10.44 8.24
CA ASN A 195 14.29 -11.65 7.95
C ASN A 195 13.70 -12.93 8.57
N LYS A 196 12.80 -12.84 9.56
CA LYS A 196 12.07 -14.01 10.10
C LYS A 196 11.11 -14.64 9.10
N ALA A 197 10.78 -13.95 8.01
CA ALA A 197 9.95 -14.48 6.93
C ALA A 197 10.71 -15.45 6.00
N ARG A 198 12.05 -15.51 6.12
CA ARG A 198 12.85 -16.35 5.23
C ARG A 198 12.58 -17.82 5.49
N LYS A 199 12.29 -18.55 4.42
CA LYS A 199 12.20 -20.00 4.44
C LYS A 199 13.60 -20.53 4.15
N SER A 200 14.11 -21.33 5.09
CA SER A 200 15.40 -22.03 5.00
C SER A 200 15.58 -22.78 3.69
#